data_AF-A0A0B1NYZ4-F1
#
_entry.id   AF-A0A0B1NYZ4-F1
#
_cell.length_a   1.000
_cell.length_b   1.000
_cell.length_c   1.000
_cell.angle_alpha   90.00
_cell.angle_beta   90.00
_cell.angle_gamma   90.00
#
_symmetry.space_group_name_H-M   'P 1'
#
loop_
_entity.id
_entity.type
_entity.pdbx_description
1 polymer ?
#
loop_
_entity_poly.entity_id
_entity_poly.type
_entity_poly.pdbx_seq_one_letter_code
_entity_poly.pdbx_strand_id
1 'polypeptide(L)'
;MSASLAPQCNESKERYDSCFLKWYSEKYLRGSVMKDDCAPLFEEYKACLSNILKDRGIDKMLDSAREDHKENDTLYKQKFKFQSAAFLFINLTSY
;
A
#
# COMPACT_ATOMS: atom_id res chain seq x y z
N MET A 1 -7.35 15.55 9.62
CA MET A 1 -7.06 14.66 8.48
C MET A 1 -7.18 15.44 7.18
N SER A 2 -6.45 15.02 6.15
CA SER A 2 -6.52 15.62 4.81
C SER A 2 -7.92 15.44 4.23
N ALA A 3 -8.45 16.48 3.58
CA ALA A 3 -9.69 16.34 2.82
C ALA A 3 -9.50 15.32 1.68
N SER A 4 -10.49 14.46 1.48
CA SER A 4 -10.55 13.58 0.32
C SER A 4 -10.82 14.43 -0.93
N LEU A 5 -10.49 13.85 -2.09
CA LEU A 5 -10.73 14.45 -3.40
C LEU A 5 -12.22 14.82 -3.61
N ALA A 6 -13.12 14.15 -2.89
CA ALA A 6 -14.54 14.43 -2.90
C ALA A 6 -15.14 14.39 -1.49
N PRO A 7 -15.99 15.38 -1.14
CA PRO A 7 -16.52 15.52 0.21
C PRO A 7 -17.35 14.31 0.66
N GLN A 8 -17.99 13.60 -0.27
CA GLN A 8 -18.78 12.41 0.01
C GLN A 8 -17.95 11.21 0.50
N CYS A 9 -16.63 11.17 0.21
CA CYS A 9 -15.75 10.09 0.69
C CYS A 9 -14.95 10.50 1.93
N ASN A 10 -15.11 11.71 2.46
CA ASN A 10 -14.34 12.19 3.61
C ASN A 10 -14.52 11.30 4.84
N GLU A 11 -15.74 10.84 5.12
CA GLU A 11 -16.03 10.02 6.29
C GLU A 11 -15.30 8.66 6.21
N SER A 12 -15.43 7.96 5.08
CA SER A 12 -14.73 6.68 4.84
C SER A 12 -13.20 6.85 4.87
N LYS A 13 -12.69 7.98 4.34
CA LYS A 13 -11.27 8.32 4.38
C LYS A 13 -10.78 8.50 5.81
N GLU A 14 -11.52 9.22 6.63
CA GLU A 14 -11.11 9.54 8.00
C GLU A 14 -11.03 8.27 8.88
N ARG A 15 -12.00 7.37 8.72
CA ARG A 15 -11.98 6.05 9.39
C ARG A 15 -10.78 5.21 8.94
N TYR A 16 -10.52 5.16 7.63
CA TYR A 16 -9.38 4.43 7.08
C TYR A 16 -8.04 5.03 7.52
N ASP A 17 -7.85 6.34 7.39
CA ASP A 17 -6.60 7.04 7.74
C ASP A 17 -6.26 6.84 9.22
N SER A 18 -7.26 6.90 10.11
CA SER A 18 -7.06 6.66 11.55
C SER A 18 -6.61 5.24 11.83
N CYS A 19 -7.22 4.25 11.17
CA CYS A 19 -6.82 2.84 11.28
C CYS A 19 -5.41 2.63 10.74
N PHE A 20 -5.13 3.17 9.56
CA PHE A 20 -3.85 3.03 8.87
C PHE A 20 -2.70 3.64 9.68
N LEU A 21 -2.86 4.83 10.26
CA LEU A 21 -1.80 5.45 11.05
C LEU A 21 -1.43 4.64 12.30
N LYS A 22 -2.43 4.05 12.96
CA LYS A 22 -2.22 3.17 14.10
C LYS A 22 -1.50 1.89 13.67
N TRP A 23 -2.00 1.23 12.63
CA TRP A 23 -1.39 0.02 12.09
C TRP A 23 0.04 0.27 11.60
N TYR A 24 0.28 1.40 10.93
CA TYR A 24 1.59 1.78 10.42
C TYR A 24 2.60 1.94 11.56
N SER A 25 2.22 2.67 12.61
CA SER A 25 3.12 2.93 13.75
C SER A 25 3.36 1.68 14.61
N GLU A 26 2.33 0.84 14.80
CA GLU A 26 2.39 -0.28 15.72
C GLU A 26 2.84 -1.59 15.09
N LYS A 27 2.45 -1.83 13.83
CA LYS A 27 2.64 -3.10 13.13
C LYS A 27 3.74 -3.00 12.08
N TYR A 28 3.60 -2.05 11.15
CA TYR A 28 4.51 -1.91 10.03
C TYR A 28 5.92 -1.52 10.47
N LEU A 29 6.07 -0.42 11.21
CA LEU A 29 7.37 0.05 11.68
C LEU A 29 8.06 -0.91 12.67
N ARG A 30 7.28 -1.78 13.34
CA ARG A 30 7.81 -2.79 14.27
C ARG A 30 8.09 -4.16 13.62
N GLY A 31 7.90 -4.28 12.30
CA GLY A 31 8.17 -5.52 11.56
C GLY A 31 7.13 -6.63 11.78
N SER A 32 5.97 -6.33 12.37
CA SER A 32 4.88 -7.29 12.58
C SER A 32 3.80 -7.14 11.49
N VAL A 33 4.19 -7.36 10.24
CA VAL A 33 3.35 -7.17 9.04
C VAL A 33 2.56 -8.45 8.71
N MET A 34 1.79 -8.96 9.66
CA MET A 34 1.10 -10.26 9.48
C MET A 34 -0.36 -10.15 9.08
N LYS A 35 -1.05 -9.03 9.37
CA LYS A 35 -2.47 -8.85 9.04
C LYS A 35 -2.80 -7.40 8.72
N ASP A 36 -3.54 -7.22 7.64
CA ASP A 36 -4.13 -5.94 7.24
C ASP A 36 -5.49 -5.77 7.92
N ASP A 37 -5.48 -5.28 9.16
CA ASP A 37 -6.69 -5.07 9.95
C ASP A 37 -7.60 -3.97 9.34
N CYS A 38 -7.02 -3.08 8.52
CA CYS A 38 -7.70 -1.95 7.89
C CYS A 38 -8.21 -2.26 6.46
N ALA A 39 -8.01 -3.48 5.95
CA ALA A 39 -8.45 -3.88 4.61
C ALA A 39 -9.95 -3.62 4.31
N PRO A 40 -10.92 -3.93 5.20
CA PRO A 40 -12.33 -3.68 4.89
C PRO A 40 -12.66 -2.19 4.80
N LEU A 41 -12.02 -1.35 5.62
CA LEU A 41 -12.17 0.11 5.58
C LEU A 41 -11.57 0.69 4.30
N PHE A 42 -10.47 0.11 3.83
CA PHE A 42 -9.83 0.53 2.59
C PHE A 42 -10.71 0.26 1.37
N GLU A 43 -11.33 -0.92 1.29
CA GLU A 43 -12.19 -1.26 0.15
C GLU A 43 -13.43 -0.36 0.08
N GLU A 44 -14.03 0.01 1.22
CA GLU A 44 -15.13 0.99 1.28
C GLU A 44 -14.70 2.36 0.73
N TYR A 45 -13.56 2.87 1.20
CA TYR A 45 -12.99 4.14 0.73
C TYR A 45 -12.63 4.10 -0.77
N LYS A 46 -11.99 3.02 -1.21
CA LYS A 46 -11.58 2.81 -2.60
C LYS A 46 -12.78 2.70 -3.54
N ALA A 47 -13.84 2.03 -3.14
CA ALA A 47 -15.07 1.96 -3.92
C ALA A 47 -15.67 3.35 -4.13
N CYS A 48 -15.72 4.17 -3.07
CA CYS A 48 -16.18 5.55 -3.15
C CYS A 48 -15.31 6.37 -4.12
N LEU A 49 -13.98 6.33 -3.97
CA LEU A 49 -13.05 7.05 -4.83
C LEU A 49 -13.13 6.64 -6.30
N SER A 50 -13.24 5.34 -6.58
CA SER A 50 -13.21 4.81 -7.95
C SER A 50 -14.35 5.37 -8.81
N ASN A 51 -15.52 5.60 -8.20
CA ASN A 51 -16.65 6.21 -8.89
C ASN A 51 -16.34 7.67 -9.26
N ILE A 52 -15.81 8.45 -8.33
CA ILE A 52 -15.51 9.87 -8.58
C ILE A 52 -14.35 10.05 -9.56
N LEU A 53 -13.33 9.18 -9.50
CA LEU A 53 -12.19 9.24 -10.41
C LEU A 53 -12.63 9.01 -11.86
N LYS A 54 -13.61 8.13 -12.07
CA LYS A 54 -14.26 7.92 -13.37
C LYS A 54 -15.09 9.12 -13.79
N ASP A 55 -15.91 9.66 -12.91
CA ASP A 55 -16.75 10.84 -13.20
C ASP A 55 -15.91 12.06 -13.59
N ARG A 56 -14.72 12.22 -12.98
CA ARG A 56 -13.78 13.31 -13.30
C ARG A 56 -12.89 13.02 -14.51
N GLY A 57 -12.94 11.82 -15.09
CA GLY A 57 -12.10 11.42 -16.22
C GLY A 57 -10.61 11.25 -15.88
N ILE A 58 -10.27 11.17 -14.59
CA ILE A 58 -8.89 11.04 -14.10
C ILE A 58 -8.41 9.58 -14.15
N ASP A 59 -9.36 8.63 -14.21
CA ASP A 59 -9.11 7.18 -14.16
C ASP A 59 -8.02 6.72 -15.16
N LYS A 60 -8.14 7.12 -16.44
CA LYS A 60 -7.17 6.74 -17.48
C LYS A 60 -5.75 7.25 -17.24
N MET A 61 -5.63 8.49 -16.75
CA MET A 61 -4.32 9.10 -16.43
C MET A 61 -3.71 8.47 -15.17
N LEU A 62 -4.55 8.12 -14.20
CA LEU A 62 -4.12 7.45 -12.99
C LEU A 62 -3.61 6.04 -13.29
N ASP A 63 -4.29 5.31 -14.17
CA ASP A 63 -3.89 3.97 -14.56
C ASP A 63 -2.59 3.98 -15.38
N SER A 64 -2.44 4.90 -16.34
CA SER A 64 -1.17 5.03 -17.07
C SER A 64 0.00 5.33 -16.14
N ALA A 65 -0.18 6.28 -15.20
CA ALA A 65 0.86 6.60 -14.22
C ALA A 65 1.21 5.43 -13.28
N ARG A 66 0.25 4.52 -13.01
CA ARG A 66 0.51 3.30 -12.24
C ARG A 66 1.27 2.25 -13.04
N GLU A 67 1.10 2.21 -14.35
CA GLU A 67 1.76 1.25 -15.24
C GLU A 67 3.21 1.63 -15.55
N ASP A 68 3.50 2.94 -15.70
CA ASP A 68 4.84 3.45 -16.01
C ASP A 68 5.92 3.03 -14.97
N HIS A 69 5.50 2.68 -13.75
CA HIS A 69 6.40 2.26 -12.66
C HIS A 69 6.41 0.75 -12.38
N LYS A 70 5.59 -0.06 -13.06
CA LYS A 70 5.48 -1.51 -12.78
C LYS A 70 6.79 -2.27 -12.94
N GLU A 71 7.55 -1.99 -13.99
CA GLU A 71 8.81 -2.70 -14.27
C GLU A 71 9.86 -2.43 -13.19
N ASN A 72 10.00 -1.17 -12.79
CA ASN A 72 10.91 -0.78 -11.71
C ASN A 72 10.50 -1.42 -10.38
N ASP A 73 9.22 -1.37 -10.02
CA ASP A 73 8.71 -1.96 -8.78
C ASP A 73 8.92 -3.48 -8.72
N THR A 74 8.78 -4.19 -9.85
CA THR A 74 9.03 -5.63 -9.90
C THR A 74 10.50 -5.98 -9.67
N LEU A 75 11.43 -5.18 -10.22
CA LEU A 75 12.86 -5.35 -10.03
C LEU A 75 13.25 -5.18 -8.55
N TYR A 76 12.72 -4.17 -7.87
CA TYR A 76 13.00 -3.92 -6.45
C TYR A 76 12.36 -4.96 -5.53
N LYS A 77 11.13 -5.42 -5.83
CA LYS A 77 10.48 -6.52 -5.09
C LYS A 77 11.26 -7.84 -5.21
N GLN A 78 11.90 -8.10 -6.35
CA GLN A 78 12.78 -9.29 -6.51
C GLN A 78 14.10 -9.16 -5.75
N LYS A 79 14.74 -7.97 -5.72
CA LYS A 79 15.99 -7.76 -4.98
C LYS A 79 15.87 -8.05 -3.47
N PHE A 80 14.75 -7.69 -2.84
CA PHE A 80 14.52 -8.01 -1.42
C PHE A 80 14.35 -9.50 -1.14
N LYS A 81 13.83 -10.29 -2.10
CA LYS A 81 13.79 -11.76 -1.97
C LYS A 81 15.19 -12.39 -2.04
N PHE A 82 16.10 -11.81 -2.82
CA PHE A 82 17.44 -12.38 -3.03
C PHE A 82 18.38 -12.12 -1.85
N GLN A 83 18.22 -11.01 -1.12
CA GLN A 83 19.08 -10.67 0.02
C GLN A 83 18.84 -11.54 1.26
N SER A 84 17.66 -12.16 1.40
CA SER A 84 17.39 -13.11 2.48
C SER A 84 18.09 -14.47 2.28
N ALA A 85 18.41 -14.86 1.04
CA ALA A 85 19.13 -16.10 0.78
C ALA A 85 20.63 -15.99 1.06
N ALA A 86 21.23 -14.80 0.88
CA ALA A 86 22.65 -14.59 1.10
C ALA A 86 23.08 -14.69 2.58
N PHE A 87 22.18 -14.40 3.53
CA PHE A 87 22.47 -14.50 4.98
C PHE A 87 22.61 -15.95 5.49
N LEU A 88 22.03 -16.92 4.77
CA LEU A 88 22.13 -18.35 5.10
C LEU A 88 23.46 -18.97 4.63
N PHE A 89 24.09 -18.44 3.58
CA PHE A 89 25.36 -18.98 3.08
C PHE A 89 26.58 -18.61 3.93
N ILE A 90 26.54 -17.51 4.69
CA ILE A 90 27.67 -17.09 5.53
C ILE A 90 27.80 -17.96 6.80
N ASN A 91 26.71 -18.59 7.26
CA ASN A 91 26.71 -19.43 8.47
C ASN A 91 27.05 -20.92 8.23
N LEU A 92 27.32 -21.35 6.99
CA LEU A 92 27.67 -22.75 6.67
C LEU A 92 29.13 -22.96 6.23
N THR A 93 29.95 -21.91 6.13
CA THR A 93 31.38 -22.03 5.78
C THR A 93 32.32 -21.82 6.97
N SER A 94 31.78 -21.81 8.19
CA SER A 94 32.56 -21.78 9.45
C SER A 94 32.36 -23.05 10.28
N TYR A 95 32.28 -24.19 9.59
CA TYR A 95 32.55 -25.52 10.15
C TYR A 95 33.71 -26.14 9.37
#